data_AF-A0AAD1SLB0-F1
#
_entry.id   AF-A0AAD1SLB0-F1
#
_cell.length_a   1.000
_cell.length_b   1.000
_cell.length_c   1.000
_cell.angle_alpha   90.00
_cell.angle_beta   90.00
_cell.angle_gamma   90.00
#
_symmetry.space_group_name_H-M   'P 1'
#
loop_
_entity.id
_entity.type
_entity.pdbx_description
1 polymer ?
#
loop_
_entity_poly.entity_id
_entity_poly.type
_entity_poly.pdbx_seq_one_letter_code
_entity_poly.pdbx_strand_id
1 'polypeptide(L)'
;MSQQRGKKIPDRAEKSGFFAARPAPSRAQGQHEADQDGGGDDTLPLHNSPDPGNLPVTQEFLRACLDEMSDKLLNKIQASVTAMGKDIQELGERTAHVENRMGEYEEAHNDLTDH
;
A
#
# COMPACT_ATOMS: atom_id res chain seq x y z
N MET A 1 -46.18 8.50 -20.57
CA MET A 1 -45.27 7.47 -20.04
C MET A 1 -43.90 7.67 -20.66
N SER A 2 -42.94 8.24 -19.91
CA SER A 2 -41.62 8.59 -20.43
C SER A 2 -40.58 7.60 -19.88
N GLN A 3 -39.99 6.80 -20.76
CA GLN A 3 -38.90 5.90 -20.43
C GLN A 3 -37.59 6.70 -20.42
N GLN A 4 -36.98 6.89 -19.25
CA GLN A 4 -35.62 7.42 -19.16
C GLN A 4 -34.64 6.26 -18.95
N ARG A 5 -33.82 6.04 -19.99
CA ARG A 5 -32.83 4.96 -20.10
C ARG A 5 -31.67 5.20 -19.12
N GLY A 6 -31.28 4.15 -18.42
CA GLY A 6 -30.16 4.13 -17.48
C GLY A 6 -28.86 4.61 -18.11
N LYS A 7 -28.13 5.45 -17.37
CA LYS A 7 -26.81 5.94 -17.75
C LYS A 7 -25.81 4.78 -17.58
N LYS A 8 -25.27 4.31 -18.71
CA LYS A 8 -24.12 3.40 -18.79
C LYS A 8 -22.90 4.03 -18.12
N ILE A 9 -22.30 3.31 -17.18
CA ILE A 9 -20.97 3.59 -16.64
C ILE A 9 -19.95 3.17 -17.70
N PRO A 10 -18.99 4.02 -18.12
CA PRO A 10 -17.95 3.60 -19.04
C PRO A 10 -16.89 2.75 -18.33
N ASP A 11 -16.62 1.56 -18.89
CA ASP A 11 -15.49 0.69 -18.56
C ASP A 11 -14.17 1.46 -18.70
N ARG A 12 -13.51 1.73 -17.57
CA ARG A 12 -12.16 2.29 -17.58
C ARG A 12 -11.18 1.14 -17.79
N ALA A 13 -10.73 1.06 -19.05
CA ALA A 13 -9.73 0.16 -19.56
C ALA A 13 -8.54 -0.06 -18.62
N GLU A 14 -8.23 -1.35 -18.48
CA GLU A 14 -6.99 -1.94 -18.03
C GLU A 14 -5.78 -1.21 -18.62
N LYS A 15 -4.84 -0.80 -17.76
CA LYS A 15 -3.40 -0.67 -18.02
C LYS A 15 -2.70 -0.06 -16.79
N SER A 16 -2.25 -0.91 -15.88
CA SER A 16 -0.97 -0.71 -15.22
C SER A 16 -0.46 -2.07 -14.75
N GLY A 17 0.62 -2.52 -15.40
CA GLY A 17 1.21 -3.83 -15.19
C GLY A 17 1.93 -3.89 -13.85
N PHE A 18 1.26 -4.49 -12.87
CA PHE A 18 1.85 -4.82 -11.57
C PHE A 18 1.61 -6.29 -11.20
N PHE A 19 1.71 -7.18 -12.20
CA PHE A 19 1.89 -8.61 -11.95
C PHE A 19 3.24 -9.01 -12.53
N ALA A 20 4.28 -8.83 -11.71
CA ALA A 20 5.51 -9.57 -11.92
C ALA A 20 5.16 -11.06 -11.82
N ALA A 21 5.32 -11.78 -12.92
CA ALA A 21 5.13 -13.21 -12.98
C ALA A 21 5.99 -13.88 -11.90
N ARG A 22 5.35 -14.51 -10.91
CA ARG A 22 6.03 -15.43 -10.01
C ARG A 22 6.57 -16.59 -10.87
N PRO A 23 7.87 -16.94 -10.81
CA PRO A 23 8.32 -18.17 -11.44
C PRO A 23 7.63 -19.34 -10.74
N ALA A 24 7.00 -20.22 -11.54
CA ALA A 24 6.34 -21.42 -11.04
C ALA A 24 7.38 -22.34 -10.38
N PRO A 25 7.07 -23.01 -9.26
CA PRO A 25 7.93 -24.07 -8.74
C PRO A 25 7.94 -25.22 -9.75
N SER A 26 9.12 -25.53 -10.30
CA SER A 26 9.33 -26.68 -11.16
C SER A 26 8.95 -27.97 -10.42
N ARG A 27 7.97 -28.63 -11.02
CA ARG A 27 7.47 -29.98 -10.81
C ARG A 27 8.49 -30.95 -10.25
N ALA A 28 8.09 -31.62 -9.18
CA ALA A 28 8.73 -32.80 -8.61
C ALA A 28 9.13 -33.82 -9.69
N GLN A 29 10.40 -34.22 -9.68
CA GLN A 29 10.84 -35.52 -10.16
C GLN A 29 11.33 -36.31 -8.94
N GLY A 30 10.42 -37.11 -8.38
CA GLY A 30 10.83 -38.30 -7.69
C GLY A 30 11.14 -39.35 -8.75
N GLN A 31 12.37 -39.86 -8.77
CA GLN A 31 12.64 -41.23 -9.19
C GLN A 31 13.67 -41.79 -8.20
N HIS A 32 13.15 -42.62 -7.31
CA HIS A 32 13.91 -43.66 -6.62
C HIS A 32 14.42 -44.61 -7.71
N GLU A 33 15.74 -44.69 -7.90
CA GLU A 33 16.37 -45.86 -8.49
C GLU A 33 17.33 -46.39 -7.43
N ALA A 34 16.82 -47.34 -6.66
CA ALA A 34 17.64 -48.21 -5.85
C ALA A 34 18.13 -49.31 -6.79
N ASP A 35 19.42 -49.33 -7.07
CA ASP A 35 20.19 -50.52 -7.42
C ASP A 35 21.67 -50.13 -7.52
N GLN A 36 22.43 -50.36 -6.45
CA GLN A 36 23.81 -50.83 -6.60
C GLN A 36 24.33 -51.51 -5.33
N ASP A 37 24.56 -52.79 -5.55
CA ASP A 37 25.28 -53.79 -4.79
C ASP A 37 26.75 -53.40 -4.52
N GLY A 38 27.23 -53.73 -3.32
CA GLY A 38 28.61 -54.11 -3.03
C GLY A 38 29.75 -53.09 -3.18
N GLY A 39 30.31 -52.64 -2.06
CA GLY A 39 31.69 -52.14 -2.02
C GLY A 39 31.97 -51.25 -0.82
N GLY A 40 32.77 -51.72 0.15
CA GLY A 40 33.10 -50.99 1.36
C GLY A 40 33.74 -49.63 1.07
N ASP A 41 33.32 -48.62 1.82
CA ASP A 41 33.96 -47.31 1.83
C ASP A 41 33.82 -46.67 3.22
N ASP A 42 34.95 -46.26 3.77
CA ASP A 42 35.10 -45.56 5.04
C ASP A 42 34.40 -44.19 4.94
N THR A 43 33.09 -44.17 5.20
CA THR A 43 32.34 -42.92 5.26
C THR A 43 32.60 -42.20 6.58
N LEU A 44 33.65 -41.38 6.58
CA LEU A 44 33.83 -40.31 7.56
C LEU A 44 32.51 -39.53 7.72
N PRO A 45 32.11 -39.13 8.94
CA PRO A 45 30.94 -38.29 9.10
C PRO A 45 31.16 -36.99 8.33
N LEU A 46 30.40 -36.80 7.26
CA LEU A 46 30.34 -35.54 6.51
C LEU A 46 30.10 -34.41 7.51
N HIS A 47 31.16 -33.65 7.75
CA HIS A 47 31.11 -32.44 8.54
C HIS A 47 30.11 -31.53 7.83
N ASN A 48 28.94 -31.32 8.45
CA ASN A 48 28.00 -30.27 8.06
C ASN A 48 28.74 -28.94 8.23
N SER A 49 29.47 -28.54 7.19
CA SER A 49 30.01 -27.20 7.09
C SER A 49 28.79 -26.29 7.06
N PRO A 50 28.62 -25.35 8.01
CA PRO A 50 27.51 -24.42 7.97
C PRO A 50 27.62 -23.65 6.66
N ASP A 51 26.62 -23.81 5.79
CA ASP A 51 26.52 -23.05 4.56
C ASP A 51 26.49 -21.56 4.92
N PRO A 52 27.53 -20.76 4.55
CA PRO A 52 27.60 -19.35 4.92
C PRO A 52 26.46 -18.52 4.30
N GLY A 53 25.71 -19.09 3.34
CA GLY A 53 24.53 -18.48 2.74
C GLY A 53 23.24 -18.62 3.55
N ASN A 54 23.20 -19.43 4.60
CA ASN A 54 21.99 -19.71 5.38
C ASN A 54 22.14 -19.27 6.85
N LEU A 55 22.50 -18.01 7.07
CA LEU A 55 22.42 -17.42 8.40
C LEU A 55 20.95 -17.29 8.81
N PRO A 56 20.53 -17.84 9.96
CA PRO A 56 19.15 -17.75 10.40
C PRO A 56 18.83 -16.27 10.68
N VAL A 57 17.81 -15.75 10.00
CA VAL A 57 17.21 -14.47 10.37
C VAL A 57 16.75 -14.58 11.82
N THR A 58 17.35 -13.75 12.68
CA THR A 58 17.03 -13.76 14.11
C THR A 58 15.71 -13.05 14.37
N GLN A 59 15.02 -13.44 15.44
CA GLN A 59 13.77 -12.79 15.84
C GLN A 59 14.00 -11.30 16.15
N GLU A 60 15.16 -10.97 16.72
CA GLU A 60 15.58 -9.61 17.04
C GLU A 60 15.71 -8.75 15.79
N PHE A 61 16.27 -9.30 14.71
CA PHE A 61 16.38 -8.59 13.43
C PHE A 61 14.99 -8.29 12.86
N LEU A 62 14.10 -9.28 12.83
CA LEU A 62 12.72 -9.08 12.36
C LEU A 62 11.98 -8.03 13.20
N ARG A 63 12.17 -8.05 14.52
CA ARG A 63 11.58 -7.07 15.42
C ARG A 63 12.08 -5.65 15.13
N ALA A 64 13.39 -5.48 14.99
CA ALA A 64 13.98 -4.18 14.64
C ALA A 64 13.47 -3.66 13.29
N CYS A 65 13.34 -4.52 12.28
CA CYS A 65 12.75 -4.13 10.99
C CYS A 65 11.28 -3.72 11.12
N LEU A 66 10.49 -4.43 11.92
CA LEU A 66 9.08 -4.09 12.16
C LEU A 66 8.93 -2.76 12.90
N ASP A 67 9.76 -2.52 13.91
CA ASP A 67 9.80 -1.26 14.65
C ASP A 67 10.17 -0.10 13.71
N GLU A 68 11.20 -0.26 12.87
CA GLU A 68 11.60 0.75 11.89
C GLU A 68 10.49 1.04 10.86
N MET A 69 9.81 0.00 10.37
CA MET A 69 8.68 0.16 9.44
C MET A 69 7.50 0.86 10.11
N SER A 70 7.21 0.51 11.37
CA SER A 70 6.15 1.13 12.17
C SER A 70 6.43 2.62 12.37
N ASP A 71 7.65 2.99 12.77
CA ASP A 71 8.04 4.38 13.00
C ASP A 71 7.95 5.21 11.71
N LYS A 72 8.41 4.67 10.58
CA LYS A 72 8.28 5.33 9.27
C LYS A 72 6.82 5.54 8.88
N LEU A 73 5.96 4.56 9.16
CA LEU A 73 4.53 4.66 8.86
C LEU A 73 3.86 5.71 9.75
N LEU A 74 4.14 5.70 11.05
CA LEU A 74 3.62 6.68 12.01
C LEU A 74 4.02 8.10 11.62
N ASN A 75 5.29 8.32 11.26
CA ASN A 75 5.77 9.61 10.80
C ASN A 75 5.03 10.11 9.54
N LYS A 76 4.78 9.21 8.57
CA LYS A 76 4.00 9.55 7.36
C LYS A 76 2.55 9.90 7.68
N ILE A 77 1.92 9.12 8.55
CA ILE A 77 0.53 9.38 8.99
C ILE A 77 0.46 10.73 9.69
N GLN A 78 1.37 11.01 10.62
CA GLN A 78 1.40 12.28 11.35
C GLN A 78 1.57 13.46 10.41
N ALA A 79 2.51 13.39 9.46
CA ALA A 79 2.70 14.42 8.45
C ALA A 79 1.43 14.66 7.61
N SER A 80 0.75 13.57 7.21
CA SER A 80 -0.50 13.66 6.45
C SER A 80 -1.64 14.29 7.26
N VAL A 81 -1.77 13.94 8.54
CA VAL A 81 -2.79 14.51 9.43
C VAL A 81 -2.53 15.99 9.67
N THR A 82 -1.27 16.39 9.89
CA THR A 82 -0.89 17.80 10.04
C THR A 82 -1.17 18.61 8.77
N ALA A 83 -0.85 18.07 7.59
CA ALA A 83 -1.15 18.72 6.32
C ALA A 83 -2.66 18.91 6.14
N MET A 84 -3.44 17.85 6.34
CA MET A 84 -4.90 17.91 6.23
C MET A 84 -5.53 18.89 7.22
N GLY A 85 -5.00 18.98 8.44
CA GLY A 85 -5.44 19.97 9.43
C GLY A 85 -5.25 21.42 8.95
N LYS A 86 -4.12 21.71 8.28
CA LYS A 86 -3.87 23.02 7.68
C LYS A 86 -4.82 23.32 6.53
N ASP A 87 -5.04 22.35 5.65
CA ASP A 87 -5.94 22.51 4.50
C ASP A 87 -7.39 22.78 4.97
N ILE A 88 -7.83 22.08 6.02
CA ILE A 88 -9.16 22.30 6.62
C ILE A 88 -9.25 23.71 7.21
N GLN A 89 -8.21 24.17 7.91
CA GLN A 89 -8.18 25.53 8.45
C GLN A 89 -8.28 26.57 7.33
N GLU A 90 -7.48 26.45 6.27
CA GLU A 90 -7.50 27.37 5.14
C GLU A 90 -8.87 27.38 4.44
N LEU A 91 -9.49 26.20 4.27
CA LEU A 91 -10.85 26.10 3.75
C LEU A 91 -11.87 26.80 4.65
N GLY A 92 -11.73 26.69 5.98
CA GLY A 92 -12.55 27.39 6.95
C GLY A 92 -12.44 28.91 6.81
N GLU A 93 -11.21 29.44 6.74
CA GLU A 93 -10.94 30.87 6.56
C GLU A 93 -11.53 31.40 5.25
N ARG A 94 -11.36 30.65 4.15
CA ARG A 94 -11.93 31.00 2.84
C ARG A 94 -13.45 30.98 2.85
N THR A 95 -14.06 30.02 3.54
CA THR A 95 -15.52 29.90 3.65
C THR A 95 -16.09 31.09 4.42
N ALA A 96 -15.50 31.42 5.57
CA ALA A 96 -15.89 32.60 6.36
C ALA A 96 -15.75 33.90 5.56
N HIS A 97 -14.70 34.05 4.75
CA HIS A 97 -14.54 35.22 3.89
C HIS A 97 -15.65 35.32 2.83
N VAL A 98 -16.04 34.21 2.23
CA VAL A 98 -17.12 34.17 1.23
C VAL A 98 -18.47 34.49 1.89
N GLU A 99 -18.77 33.92 3.05
CA GLU A 99 -20.01 34.17 3.80
C GLU A 99 -20.14 35.64 4.18
N ASN A 100 -19.07 36.27 4.68
CA ASN A 100 -19.06 37.69 5.00
C ASN A 100 -19.37 38.56 3.77
N ARG A 101 -18.70 38.28 2.64
CA ARG A 101 -18.95 39.01 1.39
C ARG A 101 -20.37 38.82 0.88
N MET A 102 -20.93 37.62 1.00
CA MET A 102 -22.33 37.39 0.63
C MET A 102 -23.29 38.19 1.50
N GLY A 103 -23.03 38.28 2.81
CA GLY A 103 -23.81 39.12 3.72
C GLY A 103 -23.77 40.60 3.32
N GLU A 104 -22.59 41.13 2.99
CA GLU A 104 -22.43 42.50 2.47
C GLU A 104 -23.22 42.73 1.18
N TYR A 105 -23.23 41.77 0.26
CA TYR A 105 -24.03 41.86 -0.98
C TYR A 105 -25.53 41.79 -0.70
N GLU A 106 -25.97 40.97 0.25
CA GLU A 106 -27.38 40.86 0.64
C GLU A 106 -27.88 42.15 1.28
N GLU A 107 -27.10 42.75 2.18
CA GLU A 107 -27.40 44.04 2.79
C GLU A 107 -27.49 45.15 1.72
N ALA A 108 -26.48 45.25 0.84
CA ALA A 108 -26.48 46.22 -0.24
C ALA A 108 -27.65 46.03 -1.23
N HIS A 109 -28.08 44.79 -1.47
CA HIS A 109 -29.24 44.50 -2.31
C HIS A 109 -30.54 44.93 -1.65
N ASN A 110 -30.71 44.66 -0.36
CA ASN A 110 -31.91 45.06 0.39
C ASN A 110 -32.06 46.58 0.42
N ASP A 111 -30.97 47.31 0.69
CA ASP A 111 -30.95 48.78 0.64
C ASP A 111 -31.37 49.34 -0.73
N LEU A 112 -31.01 48.65 -1.82
CA LEU A 112 -31.39 49.05 -3.18
C LEU A 112 -32.85 48.73 -3.53
N THR A 113 -33.44 47.72 -2.88
CA THR A 113 -34.80 47.22 -3.18
C THR A 113 -35.85 47.92 -2.32
N ASP A 114 -35.47 48.42 -1.14
CA ASP A 114 -36.32 49.12 -0.19
C ASP A 114 -36.47 50.64 -0.47
N HIS A 115 -35.95 51.11 -1.61
CA HIS A 115 -36.06 52.49 -2.11
C HIS A 115 -36.85 52.57 -3.42
#